data_AF-A0AAP7DZE9-F1
#
_entry.id   AF-A0AAP7DZE9-F1
#
_cell.length_a   1.000
_cell.length_b   1.000
_cell.length_c   1.000
_cell.angle_alpha   90.00
_cell.angle_beta   90.00
_cell.angle_gamma   90.00
#
_symmetry.space_group_name_H-M   'P 1'
#
loop_
_entity.id
_entity.type
_entity.pdbx_description
1 polymer ?
#
loop_
_entity_poly.entity_id
_entity_poly.type
_entity_poly.pdbx_seq_one_letter_code
_entity_poly.pdbx_strand_id
1 'polypeptide(L)'
;MIQNVDEEPEVERQEKIKKLKKQLQLLLEESEPKIYQFQQMTHYMTKQYCNYKFHQRMKNGIENIKTLMLMDLSAVIVIFGVYDYDEITKWQQSIIICIAALLAVFIPGIGYAVVYHKYKYLKNIDSLGYLLEYTNVVLDVGKETKFLCSDGHTEIWEMEFDDDIKIKDGEEAMIIYSPFTHEMFTERKEVMNKICGIR
;
A
#
# COMPACT_ATOMS: atom_id res chain seq x y z
N MET A 1 -31.68 25.10 58.63
CA MET A 1 -30.79 24.84 57.48
C MET A 1 -30.89 23.37 57.17
N ILE A 2 -31.43 22.99 56.02
CA ILE A 2 -31.05 21.81 55.20
C ILE A 2 -31.74 22.00 53.83
N GLN A 3 -30.90 22.45 52.90
CA GLN A 3 -30.82 22.20 51.45
C GLN A 3 -32.11 22.01 50.63
N ASN A 4 -32.39 23.02 49.80
CA ASN A 4 -33.23 22.93 48.60
C ASN A 4 -32.61 21.90 47.64
N VAL A 5 -33.34 20.83 47.33
CA VAL A 5 -32.99 19.86 46.30
C VAL A 5 -33.72 20.28 45.03
N ASP A 6 -32.93 20.61 44.01
CA ASP A 6 -33.36 21.07 42.69
C ASP A 6 -34.32 20.06 42.02
N GLU A 7 -35.62 20.38 42.00
CA GLU A 7 -36.57 19.79 41.06
C GLU A 7 -36.37 20.45 39.70
N GLU A 8 -35.36 19.98 38.97
CA GLU A 8 -35.20 20.30 37.56
C GLU A 8 -36.50 19.87 36.82
N PRO A 9 -37.24 20.81 36.18
CA PRO A 9 -38.59 20.56 35.70
C PRO A 9 -38.57 19.41 34.70
N GLU A 10 -39.50 18.45 34.87
CA GLU A 10 -39.58 17.20 34.11
C GLU A 10 -39.55 17.41 32.58
N VAL A 11 -40.08 18.55 32.14
CA VAL A 11 -40.09 19.01 30.74
C VAL A 11 -38.69 19.30 30.21
N GLU A 12 -37.83 19.93 31.00
CA GLU A 12 -36.46 20.27 30.63
C GLU A 12 -35.58 19.00 30.54
N ARG A 13 -35.85 18.01 31.41
CA ARG A 13 -35.22 16.68 31.37
C ARG A 13 -35.62 15.90 30.11
N GLN A 14 -36.90 15.95 29.74
CA GLN A 14 -37.43 15.33 28.51
C GLN A 14 -36.81 15.96 27.25
N GLU A 15 -36.65 17.29 27.21
CA GLU A 15 -35.98 17.98 26.10
C GLU A 15 -34.50 17.62 25.98
N LYS A 16 -33.77 17.52 27.11
CA LYS A 16 -32.38 17.06 27.13
C LYS A 16 -32.25 15.64 26.59
N ILE A 17 -33.10 14.71 27.03
CA ILE A 17 -33.11 13.32 26.53
C ILE A 17 -33.40 13.27 25.02
N LYS A 18 -34.33 14.11 24.53
CA LYS A 18 -34.66 14.19 23.10
C LYS A 18 -33.49 14.75 22.27
N LYS A 19 -32.76 15.74 22.78
CA LYS A 19 -31.53 16.26 22.16
C LYS A 19 -30.41 15.22 22.15
N LEU A 20 -30.20 14.52 23.27
CA LEU A 20 -29.21 13.43 23.36
C LEU A 20 -29.52 12.30 22.40
N LYS A 21 -30.78 11.88 22.27
CA LYS A 21 -31.18 10.87 21.29
C LYS A 21 -30.92 11.32 19.85
N LYS A 22 -31.19 12.59 19.51
CA LYS A 22 -30.86 13.15 18.20
C LYS A 22 -29.36 13.21 17.93
N GLN A 23 -28.57 13.62 18.92
CA GLN A 23 -27.11 13.62 18.81
C GLN A 23 -26.56 12.20 18.69
N LEU A 24 -27.10 11.25 19.45
CA LEU A 24 -26.72 9.84 19.36
C LEU A 24 -27.11 9.27 18.00
N GLN A 25 -28.27 9.63 17.44
CA GLN A 25 -28.67 9.24 16.09
C GLN A 25 -27.74 9.83 15.02
N LEU A 26 -27.37 11.10 15.13
CA LEU A 26 -26.40 11.73 14.23
C LEU A 26 -25.03 11.05 14.32
N LEU A 27 -24.56 10.78 15.53
CA LEU A 27 -23.31 10.04 15.75
C LEU A 27 -23.41 8.60 15.23
N LEU A 28 -24.58 7.97 15.34
CA LEU A 28 -24.80 6.60 14.88
C LEU A 28 -24.85 6.53 13.35
N GLU A 29 -25.49 7.50 12.70
CA GLU A 29 -25.59 7.66 11.25
C GLU A 29 -24.24 8.09 10.64
N GLU A 30 -23.46 8.90 11.38
CA GLU A 30 -22.05 9.20 11.06
C GLU A 30 -21.14 7.98 11.31
N SER A 31 -21.52 7.07 12.21
CA SER A 31 -20.81 5.82 12.50
C SER A 31 -21.24 4.63 11.65
N GLU A 32 -22.30 4.74 10.85
CA GLU A 32 -22.64 3.67 9.91
C GLU A 32 -21.48 3.57 8.91
N PRO A 33 -20.77 2.43 8.87
CA PRO A 33 -19.59 2.30 8.04
C PRO A 33 -20.02 2.50 6.59
N LYS A 34 -19.50 3.55 5.93
CA LYS A 34 -19.72 3.76 4.50
C LYS A 34 -19.30 2.49 3.77
N ILE A 35 -20.27 1.81 3.17
CA ILE A 35 -20.01 0.60 2.37
C ILE A 35 -19.67 1.06 0.97
N TYR A 36 -18.42 0.85 0.57
CA TYR A 36 -17.97 1.17 -0.78
C TYR A 36 -18.21 -0.02 -1.69
N GLN A 37 -19.03 0.16 -2.73
CA GLN A 37 -19.28 -0.88 -3.71
C GLN A 37 -18.18 -0.88 -4.77
N PHE A 38 -17.63 -2.05 -5.03
CA PHE A 38 -16.66 -2.27 -6.09
C PHE A 38 -17.35 -2.35 -7.46
N GLN A 39 -16.65 -1.81 -8.46
CA GLN A 39 -17.01 -1.90 -9.87
C GLN A 39 -15.98 -2.77 -10.59
N GLN A 40 -16.46 -3.70 -11.42
CA GLN A 40 -15.57 -4.57 -12.18
C GLN A 40 -14.87 -3.80 -13.30
N MET A 41 -13.55 -3.98 -13.41
CA MET A 41 -12.77 -3.45 -14.51
C MET A 41 -13.01 -4.23 -15.80
N THR A 42 -12.87 -3.57 -16.95
CA THR A 42 -12.81 -4.29 -18.22
C THR A 42 -11.49 -5.07 -18.34
N HIS A 43 -11.46 -6.07 -19.24
CA HIS A 43 -10.23 -6.82 -19.52
C HIS A 43 -9.09 -5.91 -19.98
N TYR A 44 -9.40 -4.87 -20.76
CA TYR A 44 -8.39 -3.90 -21.20
C TYR A 44 -7.82 -3.12 -20.01
N MET A 45 -8.69 -2.60 -19.13
CA MET A 45 -8.26 -1.85 -17.94
C MET A 45 -7.38 -2.71 -17.03
N THR A 46 -7.84 -3.93 -16.73
CA THR A 46 -7.13 -4.88 -15.89
C THR A 46 -5.73 -5.16 -16.44
N LYS A 47 -5.62 -5.42 -17.75
CA LYS A 47 -4.34 -5.65 -18.41
C LYS A 47 -3.40 -4.45 -18.32
N GLN A 48 -3.90 -3.25 -18.59
CA GLN A 48 -3.09 -2.03 -18.53
C GLN A 48 -2.58 -1.78 -17.11
N TYR A 49 -3.47 -1.88 -16.12
CA TYR A 49 -3.10 -1.68 -14.72
C TYR A 49 -2.11 -2.73 -14.23
N CYS A 50 -2.34 -4.02 -14.48
CA CYS A 50 -1.41 -5.09 -14.10
C CYS A 50 -0.03 -4.89 -14.71
N ASN A 51 0.05 -4.50 -15.99
CA ASN A 51 1.32 -4.23 -16.67
C ASN A 51 2.01 -3.00 -16.09
N TYR A 52 1.27 -1.93 -15.82
CA TYR A 52 1.79 -0.73 -15.15
C TYR A 52 2.37 -1.08 -13.79
N LYS A 53 1.59 -1.73 -12.92
CA LYS A 53 1.98 -2.05 -11.54
C LYS A 53 3.16 -3.02 -11.52
N PHE A 54 3.20 -3.97 -12.45
CA PHE A 54 4.35 -4.87 -12.62
C PHE A 54 5.62 -4.08 -12.98
N HIS A 55 5.57 -3.19 -13.97
CA HIS A 55 6.74 -2.40 -14.36
C HIS A 55 7.18 -1.44 -13.26
N GLN A 56 6.25 -0.78 -12.58
CA GLN A 56 6.53 0.11 -11.46
C GLN A 56 7.24 -0.64 -10.33
N ARG A 57 6.70 -1.78 -9.89
CA ARG A 57 7.29 -2.59 -8.81
C ARG A 57 8.62 -3.24 -9.21
N MET A 58 8.76 -3.67 -10.47
CA MET A 58 10.04 -4.15 -11.00
C MET A 58 11.09 -3.04 -10.98
N LYS A 59 10.74 -1.82 -11.41
CA LYS A 59 11.66 -0.67 -11.40
C LYS A 59 12.10 -0.34 -9.98
N ASN A 60 11.17 -0.20 -9.04
CA ASN A 60 11.49 0.07 -7.63
C ASN A 60 12.35 -1.06 -7.03
N GLY A 61 12.04 -2.32 -7.34
CA GLY A 61 12.83 -3.47 -6.89
C GLY A 61 14.26 -3.47 -7.45
N ILE A 62 14.43 -3.16 -8.74
CA ILE A 62 15.75 -3.04 -9.37
C ILE A 62 16.52 -1.85 -8.80
N GLU A 63 15.85 -0.73 -8.52
CA GLU A 63 16.47 0.44 -7.90
C GLU A 63 16.97 0.14 -6.49
N ASN A 64 16.21 -0.62 -5.69
CA ASN A 64 16.66 -1.12 -4.39
C ASN A 64 17.88 -2.03 -4.51
N ILE A 65 17.90 -2.94 -5.50
CA ILE A 65 19.07 -3.81 -5.76
C ILE A 65 20.29 -2.97 -6.16
N LYS A 66 20.10 -1.93 -6.97
CA LYS A 66 21.17 -1.00 -7.36
C LYS A 66 21.72 -0.25 -6.15
N THR A 67 20.86 0.24 -5.26
CA THR A 67 21.27 0.91 -4.02
C THR A 67 22.06 -0.02 -3.12
N LEU A 68 21.66 -1.29 -2.99
CA LEU A 68 22.40 -2.31 -2.25
C LEU A 68 23.81 -2.52 -2.84
N MET A 69 23.93 -2.64 -4.17
CA MET A 69 25.24 -2.77 -4.82
C MET A 69 26.14 -1.56 -4.63
N LEU A 70 25.58 -0.34 -4.64
CA LEU A 70 26.36 0.87 -4.38
C LEU A 70 26.90 0.89 -2.94
N MET A 71 26.09 0.43 -1.99
CA MET A 71 26.51 0.30 -0.59
C MET A 71 27.63 -0.75 -0.45
N ASP A 72 27.49 -1.91 -1.07
CA ASP A 72 28.53 -2.96 -1.07
C ASP A 72 29.84 -2.47 -1.69
N LEU A 73 29.77 -1.79 -2.83
CA LEU A 73 30.94 -1.22 -3.48
C LEU A 73 31.63 -0.17 -2.60
N SER A 74 30.85 0.69 -1.94
CA SER A 74 31.40 1.70 -1.03
C SER A 74 32.09 1.07 0.18
N ALA A 75 31.55 -0.02 0.73
CA ALA A 75 32.16 -0.75 1.84
C ALA A 75 33.51 -1.37 1.44
N VAL A 76 33.60 -1.94 0.23
CA VAL A 76 34.86 -2.46 -0.32
C VAL A 76 35.90 -1.35 -0.43
N ILE A 77 35.54 -0.18 -0.97
CA ILE A 77 36.45 0.97 -1.08
C ILE A 77 36.94 1.43 0.30
N VAL A 78 36.07 1.49 1.31
CA VAL A 78 36.45 1.88 2.68
C VAL A 78 37.42 0.86 3.28
N ILE A 79 37.19 -0.45 3.09
CA ILE A 79 38.11 -1.49 3.55
C ILE A 79 39.49 -1.27 2.93
N PHE A 80 39.57 -1.03 1.62
CA PHE A 80 40.85 -0.77 0.93
C PHE A 80 41.48 0.59 1.27
N GLY A 81 40.69 1.59 1.67
CA GLY A 81 41.18 2.93 1.97
C GLY A 81 41.55 3.17 3.44
N VAL A 82 40.98 2.40 4.38
CA VAL A 82 41.21 2.51 5.83
C VAL A 82 42.19 1.47 6.36
N TYR A 83 42.16 0.24 5.82
CA TYR A 83 43.23 -0.71 6.13
C TYR A 83 44.47 -0.28 5.36
N ASP A 84 45.53 0.06 6.08
CA ASP A 84 46.82 0.34 5.47
C ASP A 84 47.22 -0.83 4.58
N TYR A 85 47.53 -0.51 3.33
CA TYR A 85 47.85 -1.46 2.26
C TYR A 85 49.01 -2.40 2.62
N ASP A 86 49.80 -2.04 3.64
CA ASP A 86 50.96 -2.75 4.16
C ASP A 86 50.64 -3.84 5.20
N GLU A 87 49.50 -3.78 5.91
CA GLU A 87 49.15 -4.81 6.92
C GLU A 87 48.47 -6.04 6.30
N ILE A 88 47.82 -5.88 5.14
CA ILE A 88 47.14 -6.97 4.44
C ILE A 88 48.10 -7.63 3.43
N THR A 89 48.31 -8.93 3.56
CA THR A 89 49.14 -9.67 2.60
C THR A 89 48.52 -9.67 1.19
N LYS A 90 49.35 -9.67 0.14
CA LYS A 90 48.90 -9.72 -1.28
C LYS A 90 47.89 -10.86 -1.56
N TRP A 91 48.02 -11.98 -0.84
CA TRP A 91 47.11 -13.12 -0.97
C TRP A 91 45.72 -12.83 -0.39
N GLN A 92 45.65 -12.17 0.77
CA GLN A 92 44.38 -11.73 1.37
C GLN A 92 43.68 -10.67 0.50
N GLN A 93 44.43 -9.72 -0.08
CA GLN A 93 43.87 -8.75 -1.03
C GLN A 93 43.24 -9.44 -2.24
N SER A 94 43.93 -10.44 -2.82
CA SER A 94 43.41 -11.22 -3.94
C SER A 94 42.10 -11.93 -3.58
N ILE A 95 41.99 -12.51 -2.39
CA ILE A 95 40.77 -13.18 -1.92
C ILE A 95 39.61 -12.18 -1.82
N ILE A 96 39.84 -11.01 -1.21
CA ILE A 96 38.82 -9.97 -1.04
C ILE A 96 38.31 -9.48 -2.40
N ILE A 97 39.21 -9.23 -3.37
CA ILE A 97 38.84 -8.82 -4.73
C ILE A 97 38.01 -9.91 -5.43
N CYS A 98 38.41 -11.19 -5.31
CA CYS A 98 37.65 -12.30 -5.90
C CYS A 98 36.25 -12.42 -5.30
N ILE A 99 36.12 -12.29 -3.97
CA ILE A 99 34.81 -12.33 -3.28
C ILE A 99 33.95 -11.16 -3.73
N ALA A 100 34.50 -9.94 -3.76
CA ALA A 100 33.77 -8.75 -4.19
C ALA A 100 33.28 -8.87 -5.65
N ALA A 101 34.12 -9.39 -6.55
CA ALA A 101 33.75 -9.61 -7.94
C ALA A 101 32.65 -10.66 -8.10
N LEU A 102 32.69 -11.75 -7.32
CA LEU A 102 31.63 -12.77 -7.31
C LEU A 102 30.32 -12.17 -6.81
N LEU A 103 30.33 -11.46 -5.68
CA LEU A 103 29.14 -10.82 -5.14
C LEU A 103 28.51 -9.82 -6.12
N ALA A 104 29.33 -9.02 -6.81
CA ALA A 104 28.85 -8.07 -7.81
C ALA A 104 28.12 -8.72 -9.01
N VAL A 105 28.39 -10.00 -9.29
CA VAL A 105 27.73 -10.76 -10.37
C VAL A 105 26.47 -11.45 -9.86
N PHE A 106 26.54 -12.09 -8.69
CA PHE A 106 25.44 -12.90 -8.16
C PHE A 106 24.30 -12.06 -7.57
N ILE A 107 24.61 -10.96 -6.87
CA ILE A 107 23.61 -10.09 -6.24
C ILE A 107 22.59 -9.54 -7.27
N PRO A 108 22.99 -8.97 -8.42
CA PRO A 108 22.03 -8.54 -9.44
C PRO A 108 21.14 -9.68 -9.96
N GLY A 109 21.74 -10.84 -10.27
CA GLY A 109 21.01 -11.96 -10.87
C GLY A 109 19.99 -12.56 -9.91
N ILE A 110 20.41 -12.85 -8.68
CA ILE A 110 19.52 -13.38 -7.63
C ILE A 110 18.48 -12.34 -7.25
N GLY A 111 18.89 -11.08 -7.06
CA GLY A 111 17.98 -9.98 -6.75
C GLY A 111 16.89 -9.83 -7.80
N TYR A 112 17.26 -9.79 -9.09
CA TYR A 112 16.29 -9.71 -10.18
C TYR A 112 15.32 -10.89 -10.17
N ALA A 113 15.83 -12.12 -10.00
CA ALA A 113 15.00 -13.32 -9.97
C ALA A 113 13.98 -13.27 -8.82
N VAL A 114 14.40 -12.87 -7.61
CA VAL A 114 13.53 -12.72 -6.43
C VAL A 114 12.44 -11.67 -6.68
N VAL A 115 12.82 -10.49 -7.17
CA VAL A 115 11.87 -9.40 -7.48
C VAL A 115 10.87 -9.84 -8.56
N TYR A 116 11.35 -10.49 -9.61
CA TYR A 116 10.49 -11.03 -10.66
C TYR A 116 9.51 -12.07 -10.12
N HIS A 117 9.99 -13.04 -9.34
CA HIS A 117 9.14 -14.08 -8.77
C HIS A 117 8.10 -13.52 -7.81
N LYS A 118 8.43 -12.47 -7.06
CA LYS A 118 7.52 -11.76 -6.17
C LYS A 118 6.37 -11.10 -6.95
N TYR A 119 6.64 -10.52 -8.11
CA TYR A 119 5.64 -9.73 -8.85
C TYR A 119 5.03 -10.44 -10.07
N LYS A 120 5.47 -11.66 -10.41
CA LYS A 120 4.94 -12.42 -11.56
C LYS A 120 3.43 -12.65 -11.50
N TYR A 121 2.83 -12.67 -10.30
CA TYR A 121 1.39 -12.87 -10.16
C TYR A 121 0.55 -11.81 -10.88
N LEU A 122 1.05 -10.57 -10.99
CA LEU A 122 0.39 -9.50 -11.74
C LEU A 122 0.25 -9.85 -13.23
N LYS A 123 1.23 -10.55 -13.79
CA LYS A 123 1.13 -11.11 -15.16
C LYS A 123 0.17 -12.30 -15.22
N ASN A 124 0.10 -13.09 -14.15
CA ASN A 124 -0.78 -14.24 -14.09
C ASN A 124 -2.26 -13.83 -14.06
N ILE A 125 -2.61 -12.73 -13.40
CA ILE A 125 -3.99 -12.18 -13.36
C ILE A 125 -4.51 -11.96 -14.79
N ASP A 126 -3.73 -11.30 -15.65
CA ASP A 126 -4.08 -11.10 -17.07
C ASP A 126 -4.19 -12.44 -17.81
N SER A 127 -3.23 -13.35 -17.63
CA SER A 127 -3.23 -14.63 -18.34
C SER A 127 -4.37 -15.58 -17.97
N LEU A 128 -4.87 -15.49 -16.73
CA LEU A 128 -5.93 -16.33 -16.19
C LEU A 128 -7.32 -15.72 -16.39
N GLY A 129 -7.40 -14.48 -16.89
CA GLY A 129 -8.67 -13.79 -17.18
C GLY A 129 -9.40 -13.27 -15.94
N TYR A 130 -8.73 -13.16 -14.79
CA TYR A 130 -9.31 -12.54 -13.60
C TYR A 130 -9.41 -11.03 -13.82
N LEU A 131 -10.60 -10.47 -13.60
CA LEU A 131 -10.85 -9.04 -13.68
C LEU A 131 -10.63 -8.41 -12.32
N LEU A 132 -9.93 -7.28 -12.30
CA LEU A 132 -9.78 -6.48 -11.10
C LEU A 132 -11.07 -5.70 -10.83
N GLU A 133 -11.22 -5.25 -9.60
CA GLU A 133 -12.32 -4.41 -9.17
C GLU A 133 -11.78 -3.07 -8.68
N TYR A 134 -12.57 -2.00 -8.76
CA TYR A 134 -12.17 -0.70 -8.25
C TYR A 134 -13.33 0.09 -7.66
N THR A 135 -13.02 0.98 -6.73
CA THR A 135 -13.99 1.91 -6.16
C THR A 135 -13.29 3.20 -5.76
N ASN A 136 -14.03 4.32 -5.78
CA ASN A 136 -13.51 5.60 -5.33
C ASN A 136 -13.85 5.76 -3.85
N VAL A 137 -12.84 6.06 -3.04
CA VAL A 137 -12.99 6.28 -1.61
C VAL A 137 -12.36 7.62 -1.23
N VAL A 138 -12.79 8.16 -0.10
CA VAL A 138 -11.99 9.15 0.62
C VAL A 138 -11.13 8.35 1.58
N LEU A 139 -9.81 8.49 1.48
CA LEU A 139 -8.88 7.75 2.33
C LEU A 139 -9.13 8.14 3.80
N ASP A 140 -9.33 7.16 4.67
CA ASP A 140 -9.50 7.35 6.13
C ASP A 140 -8.53 6.38 6.83
N VAL A 141 -7.28 6.84 6.99
CA VAL A 141 -6.15 5.99 7.39
C VAL A 141 -6.33 5.49 8.82
N GLY A 142 -6.10 4.19 9.03
CA GLY A 142 -6.22 3.55 10.34
C GLY A 142 -7.66 3.28 10.78
N LYS A 143 -8.64 3.40 9.86
CA LYS A 143 -10.00 2.91 10.08
C LYS A 143 -10.33 1.74 9.18
N GLU A 144 -10.99 0.75 9.78
CA GLU A 144 -11.59 -0.36 9.04
C GLU A 144 -12.74 0.15 8.17
N THR A 145 -12.61 -0.07 6.86
CA THR A 145 -13.64 0.27 5.89
C THR A 145 -14.22 -1.01 5.30
N LYS A 146 -15.54 -1.02 5.11
CA LYS A 146 -16.25 -2.15 4.50
C LYS A 146 -16.40 -1.93 3.00
N PHE A 147 -16.02 -2.93 2.24
CA PHE A 147 -16.13 -2.95 0.79
C PHE A 147 -17.05 -4.09 0.35
N LEU A 148 -17.99 -3.80 -0.55
CA LEU A 148 -18.86 -4.79 -1.17
C LEU A 148 -18.30 -5.16 -2.53
N CYS A 149 -17.77 -6.38 -2.68
CA CYS A 149 -17.23 -6.90 -3.92
C CYS A 149 -18.34 -7.21 -4.94
N SER A 150 -17.96 -7.28 -6.21
CA SER A 150 -18.92 -7.41 -7.32
C SER A 150 -19.74 -8.71 -7.32
N ASP A 151 -19.22 -9.76 -6.68
CA ASP A 151 -19.85 -11.06 -6.48
C ASP A 151 -20.69 -11.16 -5.18
N GLY A 152 -20.75 -10.08 -4.40
CA GLY A 152 -21.60 -9.95 -3.21
C GLY A 152 -20.93 -10.31 -1.88
N HIS A 153 -19.64 -10.69 -1.83
CA HIS A 153 -18.94 -10.79 -0.56
C HIS A 153 -18.53 -9.41 -0.03
N THR A 154 -18.37 -9.31 1.29
CA THR A 154 -17.90 -8.07 1.94
C THR A 154 -16.48 -8.28 2.42
N GLU A 155 -15.57 -7.39 2.01
CA GLU A 155 -14.22 -7.31 2.52
C GLU A 155 -14.10 -6.18 3.54
N ILE A 156 -13.37 -6.43 4.63
CA ILE A 156 -13.04 -5.41 5.63
C ILE A 156 -11.56 -5.14 5.48
N TRP A 157 -11.21 -3.89 5.23
CA TRP A 157 -9.82 -3.50 5.05
C TRP A 157 -9.51 -2.24 5.84
N GLU A 158 -8.43 -2.30 6.62
CA GLU A 158 -7.86 -1.13 7.28
C GLU A 158 -7.06 -0.36 6.24
N MET A 159 -7.45 0.89 5.97
CA MET A 159 -6.74 1.70 4.99
C MET A 159 -5.37 2.07 5.53
N GLU A 160 -4.32 1.56 4.88
CA GLU A 160 -2.95 1.92 5.20
C GLU A 160 -2.45 3.08 4.33
N PHE A 161 -1.56 3.89 4.90
CA PHE A 161 -0.85 4.91 4.15
C PHE A 161 0.15 4.23 3.21
N ASP A 162 -0.01 4.42 1.90
CA ASP A 162 0.97 3.97 0.93
C ASP A 162 1.95 5.13 0.64
N ASP A 163 3.14 5.05 1.25
CA ASP A 163 4.24 6.01 1.07
C ASP A 163 4.64 6.17 -0.40
N ASP A 164 4.47 5.13 -1.22
CA ASP A 164 4.78 5.18 -2.65
C ASP A 164 3.77 6.06 -3.42
N ILE A 165 2.56 6.22 -2.89
CA ILE A 165 1.42 6.80 -3.61
C ILE A 165 1.12 8.23 -3.17
N LYS A 166 1.70 8.69 -2.05
CA LYS A 166 1.68 10.10 -1.57
C LYS A 166 0.26 10.72 -1.57
N ILE A 167 -0.77 9.94 -1.28
CA ILE A 167 -2.14 10.43 -1.05
C ILE A 167 -2.27 10.70 0.44
N LYS A 168 -2.77 11.88 0.82
CA LYS A 168 -2.97 12.21 2.23
C LYS A 168 -4.26 11.61 2.76
N ASP A 169 -4.30 11.42 4.07
CA ASP A 169 -5.55 11.14 4.76
C ASP A 169 -6.60 12.22 4.45
N GLY A 170 -7.83 11.80 4.14
CA GLY A 170 -8.92 12.67 3.69
C GLY A 170 -8.92 13.04 2.19
N GLU A 171 -7.96 12.57 1.38
CA GLU A 171 -7.98 12.79 -0.08
C GLU A 171 -8.72 11.67 -0.83
N GLU A 172 -9.26 12.00 -2.01
CA GLU A 172 -9.89 10.99 -2.89
C GLU A 172 -8.84 10.03 -3.47
N ALA A 173 -9.07 8.74 -3.29
CA ALA A 173 -8.27 7.66 -3.81
C ALA A 173 -9.12 6.65 -4.56
N MET A 174 -8.50 5.89 -5.45
CA MET A 174 -9.09 4.72 -6.06
C MET A 174 -8.52 3.48 -5.38
N ILE A 175 -9.37 2.66 -4.78
CA ILE A 175 -8.97 1.35 -4.28
C ILE A 175 -9.20 0.34 -5.39
N ILE A 176 -8.20 -0.51 -5.64
CA ILE A 176 -8.22 -1.57 -6.62
C ILE A 176 -8.09 -2.89 -5.87
N TYR A 177 -9.08 -3.76 -6.04
CA TYR A 177 -9.11 -5.08 -5.44
C TYR A 177 -8.79 -6.16 -6.48
N SER A 178 -7.98 -7.13 -6.08
CA SER A 178 -7.74 -8.34 -6.86
C SER A 178 -8.48 -9.54 -6.26
N PRO A 179 -9.55 -10.02 -6.91
CA PRO A 179 -10.25 -11.24 -6.46
C PRO A 179 -9.36 -12.50 -6.48
N PHE A 180 -8.25 -12.49 -7.21
CA PHE A 180 -7.34 -13.62 -7.32
C PHE A 180 -6.37 -13.73 -6.14
N THR A 181 -5.85 -12.59 -5.66
CA THR A 181 -4.88 -12.56 -4.55
C THR A 181 -5.46 -12.07 -3.23
N HIS A 182 -6.70 -11.56 -3.24
CA HIS A 182 -7.32 -10.82 -2.14
C HIS A 182 -6.49 -9.63 -1.66
N GLU A 183 -5.68 -9.05 -2.55
CA GLU A 183 -4.91 -7.83 -2.26
C GLU A 183 -5.71 -6.59 -2.67
N MET A 184 -5.62 -5.55 -1.84
CA MET A 184 -6.08 -4.20 -2.16
C MET A 184 -4.90 -3.29 -2.45
N PHE A 185 -5.08 -2.38 -3.42
CA PHE A 185 -4.10 -1.38 -3.79
C PHE A 185 -4.79 -0.02 -3.79
N THR A 186 -4.21 0.94 -3.10
CA THR A 186 -4.58 2.35 -3.25
C THR A 186 -3.95 2.88 -4.53
N GLU A 187 -4.61 3.78 -5.25
CA GLU A 187 -4.06 4.47 -6.40
C GLU A 187 -4.63 5.89 -6.53
N ARG A 188 -3.87 6.77 -7.19
CA ARG A 188 -4.37 8.10 -7.57
C ARG A 188 -5.30 7.98 -8.76
N LYS A 189 -6.46 8.65 -8.69
CA LYS A 189 -7.41 8.74 -9.80
C LYS A 189 -6.76 9.22 -11.11
N GLU A 190 -5.87 10.21 -11.02
CA GLU A 190 -5.12 10.72 -12.17
C GLU A 190 -4.24 9.67 -12.85
N VAL A 191 -3.60 8.79 -12.05
CA VAL A 191 -2.75 7.70 -12.54
C VAL A 191 -3.61 6.67 -13.26
N MET A 192 -4.74 6.30 -12.66
CA MET A 192 -5.71 5.38 -13.28
C MET A 192 -6.30 5.96 -14.57
N ASN A 193 -6.66 7.24 -14.58
CA ASN A 193 -7.12 7.92 -15.79
C ASN A 193 -6.06 7.89 -16.90
N LYS A 194 -4.78 8.05 -16.56
CA LYS A 194 -3.68 7.99 -17.52
C LYS A 194 -3.42 6.59 -18.07
N ILE A 195 -3.51 5.56 -17.23
CA ILE A 195 -3.20 4.16 -17.61
C ILE A 195 -4.37 3.51 -18.34
N CYS A 196 -5.57 3.70 -17.79
CA CYS A 196 -6.78 3.01 -18.19
C CYS A 196 -7.64 3.87 -19.12
N GLY A 197 -7.47 5.20 -19.14
CA GLY A 197 -8.32 6.09 -19.96
C GLY A 197 -9.70 6.32 -19.35
N ILE A 198 -9.85 6.08 -18.03
CA ILE A 198 -11.04 6.47 -17.27
C ILE A 198 -11.11 8.01 -17.34
N ARG A 199 -12.21 8.57 -17.87
CA ARG A 199 -12.47 10.00 -17.86
C ARG A 199 -13.39 10.35 -16.69
#